data_AF-A0A2E5URE1-F1
#
_entry.id   AF-A0A2E5URE1-F1
#
_cell.length_a   1.000
_cell.length_b   1.000
_cell.length_c   1.000
_cell.angle_alpha   90.00
_cell.angle_beta   90.00
_cell.angle_gamma   90.00
#
_symmetry.space_group_name_H-M   'P 1'
#
loop_
_entity.id
_entity.type
_entity.pdbx_description
1 polymer ?
#
loop_
_entity_poly.entity_id
_entity_poly.type
_entity_poly.pdbx_seq_one_letter_code
_entity_poly.pdbx_strand_id
1 'polypeptide(L)'
;PNEHTVTFDIDGVEDCGFVSVTGTFDNWSGWGANTDTNMQAEIADGSYEFVILCVDNTNDGWWNDIWSNSEMLSAPVYSECDVVQNGENSNYGFTVSGSDLTVEYCAGSCDATCSTNGDCSSIIGDVNLDNVINVVDVVALVGHILGTSPLTSICEADTNNDGILNVVDVVALVGMILGD
;
A
#
# COMPACT_ATOMS: atom_id res chain seq x y z
N PRO A 1 -29.43 -16.02 1.64
CA PRO A 1 -28.86 -15.46 0.40
C PRO A 1 -27.87 -16.48 -0.16
N ASN A 2 -27.58 -16.47 -1.46
CA ASN A 2 -26.41 -17.20 -1.92
C ASN A 2 -25.18 -16.42 -1.44
N GLU A 3 -24.24 -17.11 -0.84
CA GLU A 3 -22.95 -16.57 -0.45
C GLU A 3 -21.94 -16.89 -1.54
N HIS A 4 -20.93 -16.03 -1.63
CA HIS A 4 -19.86 -16.09 -2.60
C HIS A 4 -18.54 -15.97 -1.86
N THR A 5 -17.53 -16.70 -2.34
CA THR A 5 -16.19 -16.60 -1.78
C THR A 5 -15.60 -15.25 -2.19
N VAL A 6 -15.31 -14.40 -1.20
CA VAL A 6 -14.58 -13.15 -1.37
C VAL A 6 -13.16 -13.36 -0.87
N THR A 7 -12.19 -13.19 -1.76
CA THR A 7 -10.76 -13.23 -1.42
C THR A 7 -10.25 -11.81 -1.28
N PHE A 8 -9.60 -11.48 -0.18
CA PHE A 8 -8.95 -10.19 0.03
C PHE A 8 -7.45 -10.34 -0.29
N ASP A 9 -7.02 -9.69 -1.35
CA ASP A 9 -5.62 -9.60 -1.74
C ASP A 9 -5.11 -8.22 -1.29
N ILE A 10 -4.45 -8.20 -0.14
CA ILE A 10 -4.04 -6.96 0.53
C ILE A 10 -2.52 -6.87 0.49
N ASP A 11 -2.03 -5.80 -0.14
CA ASP A 11 -0.61 -5.46 -0.25
C ASP A 11 -0.20 -4.46 0.85
N GLY A 12 1.08 -4.37 1.18
CA GLY A 12 1.61 -3.46 2.20
C GLY A 12 1.32 -3.86 3.64
N VAL A 13 1.14 -5.16 3.89
CA VAL A 13 0.83 -5.74 5.22
C VAL A 13 1.87 -6.78 5.67
N GLU A 14 3.03 -6.82 5.03
CA GLU A 14 4.10 -7.81 5.27
C GLU A 14 4.69 -7.71 6.69
N ASP A 15 4.65 -6.51 7.28
CA ASP A 15 5.15 -6.25 8.63
C ASP A 15 4.12 -6.58 9.72
N CYS A 16 2.89 -6.93 9.35
CA CYS A 16 1.85 -7.33 10.30
C CYS A 16 2.11 -8.75 10.82
N GLY A 17 1.99 -8.95 12.13
CA GLY A 17 2.11 -10.29 12.72
C GLY A 17 0.93 -11.20 12.36
N PHE A 18 -0.25 -10.61 12.19
CA PHE A 18 -1.47 -11.25 11.68
C PHE A 18 -2.28 -10.19 10.93
N VAL A 19 -3.02 -10.59 9.90
CA VAL A 19 -3.89 -9.68 9.14
C VAL A 19 -5.33 -10.16 9.24
N SER A 20 -6.23 -9.25 9.58
CA SER A 20 -7.67 -9.50 9.59
C SER A 20 -8.41 -8.38 8.87
N VAL A 21 -9.24 -8.74 7.90
CA VAL A 21 -10.19 -7.85 7.24
C VAL A 21 -11.54 -8.04 7.91
N THR A 22 -12.11 -6.94 8.40
CA THR A 22 -13.39 -6.93 9.12
C THR A 22 -14.21 -5.71 8.71
N GLY A 23 -15.53 -5.84 8.73
CA GLY A 23 -16.42 -4.86 8.14
C GLY A 23 -17.89 -5.14 8.40
N THR A 24 -18.76 -4.54 7.61
CA THR A 24 -20.20 -4.78 7.72
C THR A 24 -20.60 -6.21 7.34
N PHE A 25 -19.77 -6.95 6.60
CA PHE A 25 -20.05 -8.32 6.18
C PHE A 25 -19.96 -9.35 7.33
N ASP A 26 -19.11 -9.11 8.33
CA ASP A 26 -18.97 -9.94 9.53
C ASP A 26 -19.46 -9.24 10.81
N ASN A 27 -20.16 -8.11 10.66
CA ASN A 27 -20.63 -7.24 11.74
C ASN A 27 -19.50 -6.67 12.63
N TRP A 28 -18.38 -6.26 12.03
CA TRP A 28 -17.24 -5.65 12.71
C TRP A 28 -16.67 -6.53 13.83
N SER A 29 -16.60 -7.84 13.59
CA SER A 29 -16.20 -8.80 14.62
C SER A 29 -14.70 -8.70 14.96
N GLY A 30 -13.89 -8.16 14.04
CA GLY A 30 -12.43 -8.28 14.08
C GLY A 30 -11.90 -9.54 13.42
N TRP A 31 -12.76 -10.49 13.02
CA TRP A 31 -12.39 -11.85 12.63
C TRP A 31 -13.04 -12.29 11.31
N GLY A 32 -13.16 -11.39 10.35
CA GLY A 32 -13.63 -11.71 9.00
C GLY A 32 -12.60 -12.54 8.22
N ALA A 33 -12.30 -12.14 7.00
CA ALA A 33 -11.24 -12.78 6.22
C ALA A 33 -9.86 -12.48 6.84
N ASN A 34 -9.04 -13.50 7.05
CA ASN A 34 -7.79 -13.34 7.80
C ASN A 34 -6.72 -14.36 7.36
N THR A 35 -5.50 -14.23 7.89
CA THR A 35 -4.36 -15.08 7.47
C THR A 35 -4.57 -16.58 7.72
N ASP A 36 -5.42 -16.98 8.67
CA ASP A 36 -5.74 -18.39 8.92
C ASP A 36 -6.81 -18.96 7.97
N THR A 37 -7.52 -18.08 7.26
CA THR A 37 -8.60 -18.41 6.31
C THR A 37 -8.17 -18.23 4.86
N ASN A 38 -6.87 -18.11 4.59
CA ASN A 38 -6.32 -17.74 3.29
C ASN A 38 -6.91 -16.41 2.77
N MET A 39 -7.19 -15.47 3.68
CA MET A 39 -7.83 -14.19 3.39
C MET A 39 -9.18 -14.33 2.66
N GLN A 40 -9.97 -15.35 3.00
CA GLN A 40 -11.28 -15.60 2.38
C GLN A 40 -12.44 -15.51 3.38
N ALA A 41 -13.59 -15.04 2.91
CA ALA A 41 -14.86 -15.08 3.63
C ALA A 41 -16.03 -15.40 2.68
N GLU A 42 -17.05 -16.09 3.18
CA GLU A 42 -18.30 -16.34 2.47
C GLU A 42 -19.26 -15.17 2.71
N ILE A 43 -19.58 -14.41 1.66
CA ILE A 43 -20.33 -13.16 1.78
C ILE A 43 -21.51 -13.15 0.81
N ALA A 44 -22.68 -12.74 1.30
CA ALA A 44 -23.89 -12.62 0.49
C ALA A 44 -23.80 -11.45 -0.51
N ASP A 45 -24.66 -11.44 -1.53
CA ASP A 45 -24.83 -10.27 -2.39
C ASP A 45 -25.17 -9.01 -1.59
N GLY A 46 -24.42 -7.94 -1.85
CA GLY A 46 -24.54 -6.69 -1.12
C GLY A 46 -23.35 -5.75 -1.34
N SER A 47 -23.49 -4.53 -0.85
CA SER A 47 -22.39 -3.57 -0.75
C SER A 47 -21.94 -3.50 0.70
N TYR A 48 -20.63 -3.58 0.90
CA TYR A 48 -20.01 -3.69 2.20
C TYR A 48 -18.89 -2.68 2.32
N GLU A 49 -18.56 -2.39 3.58
CA GLU A 49 -17.43 -1.55 3.96
C GLU A 49 -16.55 -2.35 4.92
N PHE A 50 -15.24 -2.07 4.92
CA PHE A 50 -14.29 -2.78 5.75
C PHE A 50 -13.06 -1.95 6.12
N VAL A 51 -12.33 -2.44 7.11
CA VAL A 51 -10.98 -2.02 7.49
C VAL A 51 -10.07 -3.24 7.57
N ILE A 52 -8.77 -2.98 7.56
CA ILE A 52 -7.74 -3.99 7.75
C ILE A 52 -7.16 -3.79 9.16
N LEU A 53 -7.06 -4.87 9.92
CA LEU A 53 -6.36 -4.91 11.19
C LEU A 53 -4.97 -5.50 10.95
N CYS A 54 -3.96 -4.65 11.04
CA CYS A 54 -2.57 -5.05 11.10
C CYS A 54 -2.23 -5.37 12.55
N VAL A 55 -2.28 -6.65 12.91
CA VAL A 55 -2.21 -7.09 14.30
C VAL A 55 -0.75 -7.28 14.73
N ASP A 56 -0.41 -6.71 15.89
CA ASP A 56 0.80 -7.08 16.63
C ASP A 56 0.55 -8.37 17.41
N ASN A 57 1.06 -9.48 16.88
CA ASN A 57 0.89 -10.81 17.47
C ASN A 57 1.99 -11.16 18.50
N THR A 58 2.85 -10.21 18.88
CA THR A 58 3.97 -10.48 19.79
C THR A 58 3.54 -10.64 21.25
N ASN A 59 2.38 -10.09 21.61
CA ASN A 59 1.78 -10.23 22.93
C ASN A 59 0.96 -11.53 23.02
N ASP A 60 1.29 -12.41 23.97
CA ASP A 60 0.47 -13.59 24.26
C ASP A 60 -0.96 -13.17 24.66
N GLY A 61 -1.95 -13.82 24.06
CA GLY A 61 -3.36 -13.48 24.27
C GLY A 61 -3.89 -12.29 23.45
N TRP A 62 -3.16 -11.78 22.45
CA TRP A 62 -3.60 -10.70 21.56
C TRP A 62 -5.01 -10.93 20.98
N TRP A 63 -5.37 -12.20 20.72
CA TRP A 63 -6.67 -12.60 20.18
C TRP A 63 -7.86 -12.30 21.11
N ASN A 64 -7.64 -12.11 22.41
CA ASN A 64 -8.73 -11.79 23.34
C ASN A 64 -9.29 -10.37 23.11
N ASP A 65 -8.48 -9.49 22.51
CA ASP A 65 -8.85 -8.13 22.13
C ASP A 65 -8.06 -7.73 20.89
N ILE A 66 -8.47 -8.27 19.74
CA ILE A 66 -7.76 -8.06 18.48
C ILE A 66 -7.70 -6.57 18.12
N TRP A 67 -8.77 -5.81 18.37
CA TRP A 67 -8.84 -4.39 18.08
C TRP A 67 -7.79 -3.58 18.84
N SER A 68 -7.60 -3.86 20.13
CA SER A 68 -6.60 -3.18 20.96
C SER A 68 -5.15 -3.57 20.60
N ASN A 69 -4.96 -4.74 19.99
CA ASN A 69 -3.64 -5.23 19.55
C ASN A 69 -3.39 -4.98 18.06
N SER A 70 -4.13 -4.06 17.43
CA SER A 70 -4.00 -3.79 16.00
C SER A 70 -3.81 -2.32 15.69
N GLU A 71 -3.01 -2.04 14.67
CA GLU A 71 -3.15 -0.82 13.89
C GLU A 71 -4.28 -1.00 12.87
N MET A 72 -5.23 -0.08 12.86
CA MET A 72 -6.33 -0.08 11.91
C MET A 72 -5.92 0.65 10.64
N LEU A 73 -5.81 -0.07 9.53
CA LEU A 73 -5.54 0.47 8.22
C LEU A 73 -6.87 0.61 7.45
N SER A 74 -7.13 1.82 6.99
CA SER A 74 -8.39 2.22 6.35
C SER A 74 -8.12 2.99 5.05
N ALA A 75 -9.17 3.19 4.24
CA ALA A 75 -9.06 4.02 3.04
C ALA A 75 -8.61 5.45 3.41
N PRO A 76 -7.87 6.17 2.55
CA PRO A 76 -7.58 7.57 2.80
C PRO A 76 -8.87 8.39 2.89
N VAL A 77 -8.98 9.28 3.88
CA VAL A 77 -10.17 10.11 4.09
C VAL A 77 -10.50 10.95 2.86
N TYR A 78 -11.78 10.97 2.45
CA TYR A 78 -12.28 11.65 1.25
C TYR A 78 -11.67 11.18 -0.09
N SER A 79 -11.00 10.03 -0.09
CA SER A 79 -10.52 9.41 -1.33
C SER A 79 -11.67 8.74 -2.10
N GLU A 80 -11.37 8.22 -3.29
CA GLU A 80 -12.35 7.50 -4.11
C GLU A 80 -12.76 6.14 -3.54
N CYS A 81 -11.91 5.52 -2.71
CA CYS A 81 -12.18 4.25 -2.05
C CYS A 81 -12.75 4.39 -0.63
N ASP A 82 -12.83 5.62 -0.09
CA ASP A 82 -13.58 5.92 1.13
C ASP A 82 -15.09 5.95 0.83
N VAL A 83 -15.83 4.94 1.28
CA VAL A 83 -17.28 4.88 1.06
C VAL A 83 -18.11 5.64 2.12
N VAL A 84 -17.47 6.15 3.18
CA VAL A 84 -18.14 6.86 4.28
C VAL A 84 -18.25 8.37 4.00
N GLN A 85 -17.20 8.98 3.43
CA GLN A 85 -17.22 10.36 2.92
C GLN A 85 -17.66 11.43 3.95
N ASN A 86 -17.35 11.21 5.23
CA ASN A 86 -17.73 12.09 6.35
C ASN A 86 -16.53 12.88 6.94
N GLY A 87 -15.31 12.63 6.45
CA GLY A 87 -14.09 13.27 6.92
C GLY A 87 -13.40 12.62 8.11
N GLU A 88 -13.90 11.49 8.61
CA GLU A 88 -13.34 10.76 9.75
C GLU A 88 -13.80 9.29 9.77
N ASN A 89 -12.96 8.35 10.20
CA ASN A 89 -13.30 6.91 10.21
C ASN A 89 -13.69 6.40 8.80
N SER A 90 -12.84 6.69 7.82
CA SER A 90 -12.98 6.20 6.45
C SER A 90 -12.91 4.67 6.42
N ASN A 91 -13.63 4.06 5.48
CA ASN A 91 -13.64 2.62 5.26
C ASN A 91 -13.49 2.33 3.77
N TYR A 92 -12.83 1.23 3.44
CA TYR A 92 -12.84 0.69 2.08
C TYR A 92 -14.23 0.19 1.72
N GLY A 93 -14.55 0.15 0.42
CA GLY A 93 -15.77 -0.43 -0.10
C GLY A 93 -15.54 -1.61 -1.04
N PHE A 94 -16.49 -2.55 -1.06
CA PHE A 94 -16.61 -3.55 -2.13
C PHE A 94 -18.07 -3.97 -2.33
N THR A 95 -18.37 -4.67 -3.43
CA THR A 95 -19.72 -5.17 -3.74
C THR A 95 -19.65 -6.60 -4.26
N VAL A 96 -20.48 -7.46 -3.68
CA VAL A 96 -20.70 -8.85 -4.12
C VAL A 96 -21.96 -8.90 -4.99
N SER A 97 -21.87 -9.52 -6.18
CA SER A 97 -23.02 -9.60 -7.10
C SER A 97 -23.04 -10.90 -7.90
N GLY A 98 -23.52 -11.97 -7.27
CA GLY A 98 -23.87 -13.24 -7.92
C GLY A 98 -22.68 -14.13 -8.29
N SER A 99 -21.46 -13.77 -7.91
CA SER A 99 -20.25 -14.56 -8.13
C SER A 99 -19.17 -14.25 -7.10
N ASP A 100 -18.23 -15.18 -6.96
CA ASP A 100 -16.97 -14.99 -6.24
C ASP A 100 -16.18 -13.79 -6.81
N LEU A 101 -15.40 -13.12 -5.96
CA LEU A 101 -14.53 -12.02 -6.39
C LEU A 101 -13.25 -11.93 -5.55
N THR A 102 -12.26 -11.24 -6.10
CA THR A 102 -11.07 -10.77 -5.39
C THR A 102 -11.24 -9.27 -5.12
N VAL A 103 -11.01 -8.85 -3.88
CA VAL A 103 -10.92 -7.45 -3.46
C VAL A 103 -9.44 -7.13 -3.27
N GLU A 104 -8.92 -6.22 -4.08
CA GLU A 104 -7.49 -5.90 -4.14
C GLU A 104 -7.27 -4.47 -3.61
N TYR A 105 -6.39 -4.32 -2.63
CA TYR A 105 -5.96 -3.00 -2.12
C TYR A 105 -4.53 -3.02 -1.60
N CYS A 106 -3.80 -1.94 -1.84
CA CYS A 106 -2.67 -1.53 -1.04
C CYS A 106 -3.16 -0.85 0.24
N ALA A 107 -2.82 -1.42 1.38
CA ALA A 107 -3.27 -0.95 2.67
C ALA A 107 -2.86 0.52 2.90
N GLY A 108 -3.87 1.37 3.11
CA GLY A 108 -3.71 2.82 3.30
C GLY A 108 -3.84 3.65 2.02
N SER A 109 -4.21 3.06 0.88
CA SER A 109 -4.38 3.75 -0.41
C SER A 109 -5.58 3.21 -1.20
N CYS A 110 -5.92 3.78 -2.35
CA CYS A 110 -6.94 3.24 -3.24
C CYS A 110 -6.38 2.38 -4.37
N ASP A 111 -5.08 2.15 -4.40
CA ASP A 111 -4.43 1.33 -5.41
C ASP A 111 -4.64 -0.15 -5.11
N ALA A 112 -4.67 -1.01 -6.13
CA ALA A 112 -4.84 -2.46 -5.95
C ALA A 112 -3.60 -3.14 -5.37
N THR A 113 -2.42 -2.60 -5.68
CA THR A 113 -1.10 -3.08 -5.24
C THR A 113 -0.30 -1.91 -4.71
N CYS A 114 0.53 -2.13 -3.70
CA CYS A 114 1.37 -1.09 -3.18
C CYS A 114 2.46 -0.81 -4.19
N SER A 115 2.62 0.46 -4.51
CA SER A 115 3.84 0.96 -5.12
C SER A 115 5.01 0.58 -4.21
N THR A 116 5.68 -0.54 -4.51
CA THR A 116 6.92 -0.92 -3.83
C THR A 116 7.83 0.28 -3.95
N ASN A 117 8.26 0.91 -2.85
CA ASN A 117 9.13 2.09 -2.76
C ASN A 117 10.10 2.25 -3.95
N GLY A 118 9.63 2.70 -5.12
CA GLY A 118 10.22 2.31 -6.41
C GLY A 118 9.25 2.48 -7.59
N ASP A 119 7.94 2.55 -7.36
CA ASP A 119 7.03 3.17 -8.31
C ASP A 119 6.99 4.68 -8.03
N CYS A 120 8.05 5.33 -8.48
CA CYS A 120 8.06 6.76 -8.56
C CYS A 120 6.95 7.18 -9.52
N SER A 121 6.24 8.26 -9.19
CA SER A 121 5.23 8.81 -10.10
C SER A 121 5.79 9.20 -11.48
N SER A 122 7.12 9.18 -11.63
CA SER A 122 7.87 9.40 -12.85
C SER A 122 8.88 8.27 -13.12
N ILE A 123 9.59 8.40 -14.24
CA ILE A 123 10.61 7.47 -14.70
C ILE A 123 11.78 7.44 -13.70
N ILE A 124 12.16 6.25 -13.21
CA ILE A 124 13.38 6.07 -12.39
C ILE A 124 14.60 6.63 -13.14
N GLY A 125 15.35 7.51 -12.50
CA GLY A 125 16.48 8.23 -13.08
C GLY A 125 16.15 9.58 -13.72
N ASP A 126 14.89 9.96 -13.87
CA ASP A 126 14.45 11.31 -14.26
C ASP A 126 14.44 12.25 -13.05
N VAL A 127 15.62 12.51 -12.51
CA VAL A 127 15.83 13.22 -11.24
C VAL A 127 15.34 14.68 -11.33
N ASN A 128 15.38 15.29 -12.52
CA ASN A 128 14.94 16.66 -12.73
C ASN A 128 13.46 16.79 -13.19
N LEU A 129 12.78 15.65 -13.39
CA LEU A 129 11.37 15.55 -13.80
C LEU A 129 11.07 16.20 -15.15
N ASP A 130 12.02 16.17 -16.08
CA ASP A 130 11.84 16.67 -17.45
C ASP A 130 11.40 15.58 -18.45
N ASN A 131 11.22 14.35 -17.96
CA ASN A 131 10.87 13.13 -18.71
C ASN A 131 11.98 12.64 -19.66
N VAL A 132 13.22 13.07 -19.48
CA VAL A 132 14.36 12.67 -20.30
C VAL A 132 15.55 12.29 -19.42
N ILE A 133 15.78 10.98 -19.27
CA ILE A 133 16.98 10.49 -18.56
C ILE A 133 18.25 10.84 -19.33
N ASN A 134 19.06 11.75 -18.76
CA ASN A 134 20.34 12.18 -19.33
C ASN A 134 21.31 12.72 -18.26
N VAL A 135 22.43 13.30 -18.68
CA VAL A 135 23.47 13.80 -17.76
C VAL A 135 22.98 14.94 -16.84
N VAL A 136 21.91 15.64 -17.20
CA VAL A 136 21.31 16.69 -16.37
C VAL A 136 20.72 16.09 -15.08
N ASP A 137 20.18 14.88 -15.11
CA ASP A 137 19.69 14.16 -13.93
C ASP A 137 20.83 13.81 -12.96
N VAL A 138 21.96 13.38 -13.51
CA VAL A 138 23.19 13.15 -12.73
C VAL A 138 23.64 14.43 -12.03
N VAL A 139 23.60 15.57 -12.72
CA VAL A 139 23.95 16.87 -12.13
C VAL A 139 22.98 17.25 -11.01
N ALA A 140 21.68 17.01 -11.19
CA ALA A 140 20.66 17.27 -10.18
C ALA A 140 20.88 16.42 -8.92
N LEU A 141 21.12 15.11 -9.09
CA LEU A 141 21.41 14.19 -7.99
C LEU A 141 22.69 14.56 -7.23
N VAL A 142 23.78 14.87 -7.94
CA VAL A 142 25.02 15.34 -7.30
C VAL A 142 24.80 16.65 -6.55
N GLY A 143 23.98 17.56 -7.10
CA GLY A 143 23.60 18.80 -6.42
C GLY A 143 22.90 18.57 -5.08
N HIS A 144 22.03 17.56 -4.99
CA HIS A 144 21.41 17.16 -3.74
C HIS A 144 22.41 16.56 -2.75
N ILE A 145 23.24 15.61 -3.21
CA ILE A 145 24.26 14.96 -2.37
C ILE A 145 25.23 15.99 -1.76
N LEU A 146 25.58 17.03 -2.52
CA LEU A 146 26.45 18.13 -2.06
C LEU A 146 25.70 19.21 -1.26
N GLY A 147 24.38 19.12 -1.14
CA GLY A 147 23.54 20.10 -0.45
C GLY A 147 23.44 21.45 -1.15
N THR A 148 23.82 21.54 -2.42
CA THR A 148 23.78 22.78 -3.21
C THR A 148 22.45 22.97 -3.95
N SER A 149 21.73 21.87 -4.20
CA SER A 149 20.40 21.87 -4.84
C SER A 149 19.58 20.70 -4.30
N PRO A 150 18.97 20.82 -3.11
CA PRO A 150 18.16 19.75 -2.54
C PRO A 150 16.97 19.39 -3.44
N LEU A 151 16.83 18.10 -3.75
CA LEU A 151 15.68 17.56 -4.45
C LEU A 151 14.41 17.59 -3.59
N THR A 152 13.27 17.68 -4.26
CA THR A 152 11.93 17.61 -3.65
C THR A 152 11.39 16.19 -3.57
N SER A 153 11.87 15.30 -4.43
CA SER A 153 11.57 13.87 -4.44
C SER A 153 12.86 13.08 -4.35
N ILE A 154 12.84 12.03 -3.53
CA ILE A 154 13.96 11.10 -3.42
C ILE A 154 13.77 9.88 -4.33
N CYS A 155 12.55 9.64 -4.81
CA CYS A 155 12.19 8.39 -5.44
C CYS A 155 12.92 8.21 -6.77
N GLU A 156 12.79 9.17 -7.69
CA GLU A 156 13.41 9.10 -9.03
C GLU A 156 14.95 9.09 -8.96
N ALA A 157 15.50 9.53 -7.83
CA ALA A 157 16.91 9.60 -7.53
C ALA A 157 17.48 8.34 -6.88
N ASP A 158 16.66 7.52 -6.22
CA ASP A 158 17.07 6.27 -5.54
C ASP A 158 17.10 5.12 -6.55
N THR A 159 18.04 5.20 -7.48
CA THR A 159 18.11 4.32 -8.65
C THR A 159 18.52 2.89 -8.34
N ASN A 160 19.02 2.62 -7.12
CA ASN A 160 19.30 1.26 -6.64
C ASN A 160 18.28 0.77 -5.59
N ASN A 161 17.30 1.60 -5.24
CA ASN A 161 16.16 1.30 -4.40
C ASN A 161 16.54 0.89 -2.96
N ASP A 162 17.65 1.45 -2.44
CA ASP A 162 18.17 1.13 -1.11
C ASP A 162 17.72 2.12 -0.01
N GLY A 163 16.96 3.15 -0.40
CA GLY A 163 16.42 4.18 0.49
C GLY A 163 17.43 5.28 0.86
N ILE A 164 18.65 5.27 0.30
CA ILE A 164 19.73 6.18 0.67
C ILE A 164 20.31 6.87 -0.57
N LEU A 165 19.99 8.15 -0.77
CA LEU A 165 20.59 8.94 -1.84
C LEU A 165 22.09 9.20 -1.63
N ASN A 166 22.91 8.54 -2.43
CA ASN A 166 24.36 8.65 -2.35
C ASN A 166 25.06 8.43 -3.71
N VAL A 167 26.38 8.27 -3.69
CA VAL A 167 27.17 8.10 -4.92
C VAL A 167 26.86 6.79 -5.66
N VAL A 168 26.32 5.79 -4.98
CA VAL A 168 25.90 4.53 -5.59
C VAL A 168 24.75 4.78 -6.57
N ASP A 169 23.80 5.65 -6.23
CA ASP A 169 22.73 6.07 -7.15
C ASP A 169 23.27 6.80 -8.37
N VAL A 170 24.28 7.66 -8.17
CA VAL A 170 24.93 8.35 -9.29
C VAL A 170 25.55 7.34 -10.26
N VAL A 171 26.19 6.29 -9.75
CA VAL A 171 26.79 5.25 -10.58
C VAL A 171 25.71 4.44 -11.31
N ALA A 172 24.64 4.06 -10.62
CA ALA A 172 23.52 3.34 -11.22
C ALA A 172 22.83 4.17 -12.32
N LEU A 173 22.56 5.46 -12.08
CA LEU A 173 22.03 6.39 -13.06
C LEU A 173 22.92 6.54 -14.30
N VAL A 174 24.24 6.61 -14.12
CA VAL A 174 25.18 6.64 -15.24
C VAL A 174 25.11 5.33 -16.04
N GLY A 175 25.01 4.17 -15.38
CA GLY A 175 24.81 2.88 -16.04
C GLY A 175 23.56 2.86 -16.92
N MET A 176 22.44 3.38 -16.41
CA MET A 176 21.19 3.50 -17.17
C MET A 176 21.35 4.39 -18.42
N ILE A 177 22.03 5.53 -18.30
CA ILE A 177 22.28 6.45 -19.43
C ILE A 177 23.15 5.78 -20.51
N LEU A 178 24.10 4.93 -20.11
CA LEU A 178 24.99 4.23 -21.03
C LEU A 178 24.37 2.95 -21.62
N GLY A 179 23.29 2.44 -21.03
CA GLY A 179 22.63 1.20 -21.43
C GLY A 179 23.34 -0.07 -20.94
N ASP A 180 24.01 0.03 -19.79
CA ASP A 180 24.72 -1.08 -19.13
C ASP A 180 23.85 -1.81 -18.09
#